data_AF-A0A2E3WXZ1-F1
#
_entry.id   AF-A0A2E3WXZ1-F1
#
_cell.length_a   1.000
_cell.length_b   1.000
_cell.length_c   1.000
_cell.angle_alpha   90.00
_cell.angle_beta   90.00
_cell.angle_gamma   90.00
#
_symmetry.space_group_name_H-M   'P 1'
#
loop_
_entity.id
_entity.type
_entity.pdbx_description
1 polymer ?
#
loop_
_entity_poly.entity_id
_entity_poly.type
_entity_poly.pdbx_seq_one_letter_code
_entity_poly.pdbx_strand_id
1 'polypeptide(L)'
;MKILGILVAVLFSLNSFAETIGMFSSQQAVVIIQGQDTDAKNLYDAMKVTPVEDGNRLQKELVHRTMQAEDVFSLLCTSSQLNPDLVSCTLKVFPSSQAIVNTESRWLHVGINDQFDAPSVARDFNHTGDRYRGEVFKSLDEKLYIYKTFDRRGDVASFTIEFKEEE
;
A
#
# COMPACT_ATOMS: atom_id res chain seq x y z
N MET A 1 -41.90 37.15 -12.50
CA MET A 1 -41.54 36.52 -13.80
C MET A 1 -40.07 36.85 -14.06
N LYS A 2 -39.11 35.95 -14.22
CA LYS A 2 -39.10 34.50 -14.49
C LYS A 2 -38.06 33.83 -13.58
N ILE A 3 -38.47 32.77 -12.89
CA ILE A 3 -37.58 31.71 -12.41
C ILE A 3 -37.61 30.66 -13.54
N LEU A 4 -36.45 30.38 -14.13
CA LEU A 4 -36.19 29.27 -15.05
C LEU A 4 -34.68 29.04 -14.94
N GLY A 5 -34.21 27.98 -14.28
CA GLY A 5 -34.24 26.60 -14.79
C GLY A 5 -33.09 26.47 -15.79
N ILE A 6 -32.04 25.67 -15.58
CA ILE A 6 -32.07 24.23 -15.31
C ILE A 6 -30.75 23.84 -14.63
N LEU A 7 -30.89 23.04 -13.57
CA LEU A 7 -29.87 22.19 -12.99
C LEU A 7 -29.49 21.12 -14.04
N VAL A 8 -28.29 21.18 -14.61
CA VAL A 8 -27.73 20.04 -15.36
C VAL A 8 -26.75 19.34 -14.45
N ALA A 9 -27.29 18.41 -13.65
CA ALA A 9 -26.51 17.32 -13.10
C ALA A 9 -26.47 16.21 -14.17
N VAL A 10 -25.31 16.05 -14.80
CA VAL A 10 -24.87 14.84 -15.51
C VAL A 10 -23.37 14.76 -15.21
N LEU A 11 -22.94 14.16 -14.08
CA LEU A 11 -22.61 12.74 -13.95
C LEU A 11 -21.86 12.23 -15.18
N PHE A 12 -20.53 12.10 -15.07
CA PHE A 12 -19.53 11.47 -15.95
C PHE A 12 -18.29 12.42 -15.99
N SER A 13 -17.39 12.34 -15.02
CA SER A 13 -16.33 11.34 -15.05
C SER A 13 -16.02 10.77 -13.66
N LEU A 14 -16.66 9.66 -13.30
CA LEU A 14 -16.27 8.82 -12.15
C LEU A 14 -15.10 7.86 -12.49
N ASN A 15 -14.47 8.00 -13.66
CA ASN A 15 -13.16 7.39 -13.89
C ASN A 15 -12.09 8.33 -13.32
N SER A 16 -12.11 8.54 -12.00
CA SER A 16 -10.87 8.83 -11.31
C SER A 16 -10.08 7.53 -11.43
N PHE A 17 -9.24 7.41 -12.46
CA PHE A 17 -8.28 6.32 -12.52
C PHE A 17 -7.52 6.38 -11.20
N ALA A 18 -7.68 5.34 -10.38
CA ALA A 18 -6.86 5.18 -9.21
C ALA A 18 -5.43 5.13 -9.72
N GLU A 19 -4.66 6.13 -9.32
CA GLU A 19 -3.27 6.21 -9.73
C GLU A 19 -2.45 5.95 -8.48
N THR A 20 -1.63 4.89 -8.55
CA THR A 20 -0.57 4.71 -7.60
C THR A 20 0.49 5.77 -7.91
N ILE A 21 0.61 6.77 -7.03
CA ILE A 21 1.49 7.92 -7.25
C ILE A 21 2.71 7.81 -6.33
N GLY A 22 3.90 7.83 -6.90
CA GLY A 22 5.17 7.83 -6.16
C GLY A 22 5.81 9.22 -6.09
N MET A 23 6.18 9.67 -4.90
CA MET A 23 6.96 10.89 -4.65
C MET A 23 8.31 10.50 -4.04
N PHE A 24 9.41 10.91 -4.67
CA PHE A 24 10.75 10.43 -4.35
C PHE A 24 11.66 11.56 -3.87
N SER A 25 12.43 11.28 -2.83
CA SER A 25 13.50 12.13 -2.32
C SER A 25 14.65 11.27 -1.82
N SER A 26 15.80 11.88 -1.55
CA SER A 26 16.96 11.18 -0.97
C SER A 26 16.71 10.67 0.46
N GLN A 27 15.70 11.18 1.15
CA GLN A 27 15.38 10.82 2.54
C GLN A 27 14.30 9.75 2.63
N GLN A 28 13.37 9.72 1.67
CA GLN A 28 12.26 8.77 1.64
C GLN A 28 11.59 8.74 0.26
N ALA A 29 10.91 7.64 -0.02
CA ALA A 29 9.85 7.56 -1.02
C ALA A 29 8.48 7.49 -0.35
N VAL A 30 7.48 8.13 -0.95
CA VAL A 30 6.08 8.09 -0.52
C VAL A 30 5.23 7.63 -1.69
N VAL A 31 4.55 6.50 -1.53
CA VAL A 31 3.60 5.97 -2.50
C VAL A 31 2.20 6.16 -1.95
N ILE A 32 1.36 6.85 -2.71
CA ILE A 32 -0.04 7.14 -2.39
C ILE A 32 -0.93 6.28 -3.28
N ILE A 33 -1.88 5.60 -2.65
CA ILE A 33 -2.94 4.83 -3.31
C ILE A 33 -4.26 5.44 -2.83
N GLN A 34 -5.01 6.06 -3.73
CA GLN A 34 -6.20 6.86 -3.39
C GLN A 34 -7.36 6.56 -4.34
N GLY A 35 -8.58 6.62 -3.81
CA GLY A 35 -9.79 6.73 -4.63
C GLY A 35 -11.02 6.10 -3.99
N GLN A 36 -12.12 6.14 -4.75
CA GLN A 36 -13.26 5.21 -4.61
C GLN A 36 -12.94 3.84 -5.22
N ASP A 37 -11.67 3.44 -5.16
CA ASP A 37 -11.17 2.32 -5.94
C ASP A 37 -10.92 1.08 -5.08
N THR A 38 -11.03 -0.04 -5.77
CA THR A 38 -10.65 -1.36 -5.34
C THR A 38 -9.21 -1.45 -4.85
N ASP A 39 -8.22 -0.73 -5.39
CA ASP A 39 -6.82 -0.90 -4.95
C ASP A 39 -6.58 -0.51 -3.49
N ALA A 40 -6.93 0.72 -3.10
CA ALA A 40 -6.76 1.18 -1.73
C ALA A 40 -7.56 0.31 -0.75
N LYS A 41 -8.78 -0.09 -1.16
CA LYS A 41 -9.62 -0.99 -0.38
C LYS A 41 -9.02 -2.40 -0.27
N ASN A 42 -8.51 -2.97 -1.36
CA ASN A 42 -7.88 -4.28 -1.40
C ASN A 42 -6.65 -4.30 -0.51
N LEU A 43 -5.81 -3.25 -0.54
CA LEU A 43 -4.66 -3.15 0.36
C LEU A 43 -5.11 -3.01 1.82
N TYR A 44 -6.11 -2.17 2.12
CA TYR A 44 -6.67 -2.05 3.46
C TYR A 44 -7.22 -3.39 3.98
N ASP A 45 -7.94 -4.14 3.15
CA ASP A 45 -8.52 -5.44 3.49
C ASP A 45 -7.45 -6.54 3.56
N ALA A 46 -6.35 -6.41 2.80
CA ALA A 46 -5.19 -7.28 2.90
C ALA A 46 -4.45 -7.11 4.23
N MET A 47 -4.48 -5.93 4.86
CA MET A 47 -3.86 -5.72 6.17
C MET A 47 -4.67 -6.40 7.29
N LYS A 48 -4.01 -7.28 8.06
CA LYS A 48 -4.55 -7.93 9.26
C LYS A 48 -4.40 -7.10 10.54
N VAL A 49 -3.87 -5.89 10.42
CA VAL A 49 -3.75 -4.95 11.54
C VAL A 49 -5.16 -4.59 12.05
N THR A 50 -5.36 -4.68 13.37
CA THR A 50 -6.60 -4.24 14.02
C THR A 50 -6.80 -2.75 13.78
N PRO A 51 -7.93 -2.31 13.19
CA PRO A 51 -8.15 -0.91 12.93
C PRO A 51 -8.38 -0.13 14.22
N VAL A 52 -7.93 1.12 14.25
CA VAL A 52 -8.15 2.10 15.32
C VAL A 52 -9.13 3.17 14.82
N GLU A 53 -10.08 3.57 15.66
CA GLU A 53 -11.00 4.67 15.35
C GLU A 53 -10.32 6.03 15.50
N ASP A 54 -10.50 6.89 14.49
CA ASP A 54 -10.08 8.29 14.50
C ASP A 54 -11.21 9.18 13.95
N GLY A 55 -12.08 9.65 14.85
CA GLY A 55 -13.30 10.35 14.49
C GLY A 55 -14.20 9.50 13.59
N ASN A 56 -14.50 9.98 12.38
CA ASN A 56 -15.33 9.27 11.40
C ASN A 56 -14.51 8.34 10.48
N ARG A 57 -13.36 7.85 10.94
CA ARG A 57 -12.43 7.03 10.15
C ARG A 57 -11.98 5.79 10.93
N LEU A 58 -11.57 4.77 10.20
CA LEU A 58 -10.87 3.59 10.70
C LEU A 58 -9.48 3.54 10.08
N GLN A 59 -8.44 3.48 10.90
CA GLN A 59 -7.05 3.49 10.48
C GLN A 59 -6.37 2.16 10.77
N LYS A 60 -5.63 1.63 9.80
CA LYS A 60 -4.69 0.53 9.97
C LYS A 60 -3.29 1.06 9.71
N GLU A 61 -2.39 0.88 10.66
CA GLU A 61 -0.99 1.30 10.52
C GLU A 61 -0.07 0.11 10.76
N LEU A 62 0.83 -0.14 9.82
CA LEU A 62 1.93 -1.07 9.94
C LEU A 62 3.24 -0.28 9.86
N VAL A 63 4.14 -0.49 10.81
CA VAL A 63 5.49 0.08 10.78
C VAL A 63 6.49 -1.04 10.96
N HIS A 64 7.41 -1.17 10.01
CA HIS A 64 8.55 -2.08 10.12
C HIS A 64 9.83 -1.30 10.43
N ARG A 65 10.61 -1.83 11.36
CA ARG A 65 11.87 -1.24 11.82
C ARG A 65 12.98 -2.27 11.76
N THR A 66 14.21 -1.80 11.55
CA THR A 66 15.40 -2.62 11.71
C THR A 66 15.60 -2.98 13.19
N MET A 67 16.51 -3.92 13.46
CA MET A 67 16.95 -4.24 14.84
C MET A 67 17.53 -3.03 15.58
N GLN A 68 18.05 -2.03 14.85
CA GLN A 68 18.57 -0.78 15.38
C GLN A 68 17.47 0.28 15.60
N ALA A 69 16.19 -0.10 15.46
CA ALA A 69 15.03 0.78 15.58
C ALA A 69 14.96 1.90 14.53
N GLU A 70 15.58 1.70 13.37
CA GLU A 70 15.43 2.59 12.22
C GLU A 70 14.19 2.18 11.43
N ASP A 71 13.31 3.12 11.12
CA ASP A 71 12.12 2.85 10.29
C ASP A 71 12.57 2.41 8.88
N VAL A 72 12.06 1.28 8.40
CA VAL A 72 12.28 0.80 7.02
C VAL A 72 11.12 1.23 6.14
N PHE A 73 9.90 0.96 6.59
CA PHE A 73 8.70 1.47 5.95
C PHE A 73 7.56 1.65 6.96
N SER A 74 6.61 2.51 6.62
CA SER A 74 5.28 2.55 7.24
C SER A 74 4.18 2.52 6.19
N LEU A 75 3.13 1.76 6.45
CA LEU A 75 1.94 1.68 5.63
C LEU A 75 0.74 2.09 6.49
N LEU A 76 0.15 3.23 6.14
CA LEU A 76 -1.05 3.75 6.78
C LEU A 76 -2.21 3.70 5.80
N CYS A 77 -3.27 2.97 6.13
CA CYS A 77 -4.50 2.95 5.37
C CYS A 77 -5.66 3.47 6.21
N THR A 78 -6.46 4.37 5.63
CA THR A 78 -7.61 5.03 6.27
C THR A 78 -8.87 4.75 5.48
N SER A 79 -9.91 4.26 6.14
CA SER A 79 -11.26 4.08 5.59
C SER A 79 -12.25 5.06 6.24
N SER A 80 -13.15 5.66 5.48
CA SER A 80 -14.24 6.46 6.03
C SER A 80 -15.34 5.56 6.61
N GLN A 81 -15.86 5.91 7.79
CA GLN A 81 -17.04 5.24 8.38
C GLN A 81 -18.36 5.71 7.75
N LEU A 82 -18.37 6.93 7.18
CA LEU A 82 -19.56 7.49 6.52
C LEU A 82 -19.73 6.96 5.08
N ASN A 83 -18.62 6.58 4.44
CA ASN A 83 -18.60 5.99 3.11
C ASN A 83 -17.43 4.99 3.03
N PRO A 84 -17.67 3.69 3.28
CA PRO A 84 -16.63 2.66 3.29
C PRO A 84 -15.85 2.48 1.98
N ASP A 85 -16.37 3.00 0.87
CA ASP A 85 -15.67 2.96 -0.42
C ASP A 85 -14.58 4.04 -0.53
N LEU A 86 -14.57 5.02 0.38
CA LEU A 86 -13.51 6.03 0.46
C LEU A 86 -12.36 5.52 1.32
N VAL A 87 -11.37 4.92 0.64
CA VAL A 87 -10.14 4.41 1.25
C VAL A 87 -8.92 5.12 0.66
N SER A 88 -7.93 5.39 1.51
CA SER A 88 -6.61 5.85 1.07
C SER A 88 -5.53 5.11 1.83
N CYS A 89 -4.52 4.64 1.11
CA CYS A 89 -3.31 4.06 1.67
C CYS A 89 -2.11 4.92 1.31
N THR A 90 -1.18 5.07 2.26
CA THR A 90 0.10 5.74 2.06
C THR A 90 1.21 4.83 2.56
N LEU A 91 2.10 4.45 1.67
CA LEU A 91 3.34 3.75 1.98
C LEU A 91 4.48 4.77 2.02
N LYS A 92 5.22 4.82 3.11
CA LYS A 92 6.47 5.56 3.22
C LYS A 92 7.61 4.56 3.34
N VAL A 93 8.67 4.75 2.56
CA VAL A 93 9.86 3.89 2.57
C VAL A 93 11.08 4.76 2.82
N PHE A 94 11.89 4.35 3.79
CA PHE A 94 13.11 5.05 4.18
C PHE A 94 14.32 4.24 3.70
N PRO A 95 15.31 4.86 3.04
CA PRO A 95 16.52 4.18 2.61
C PRO A 95 17.23 3.49 3.78
N SER A 96 17.56 2.21 3.63
CA SER A 96 18.25 1.40 4.64
C SER A 96 18.93 0.20 4.00
N SER A 97 19.55 -0.68 4.80
CA SER A 97 20.07 -1.96 4.30
C SER A 97 19.00 -2.89 3.75
N GLN A 98 17.73 -2.68 4.11
CA GLN A 98 16.58 -3.47 3.66
C GLN A 98 15.72 -2.73 2.62
N ALA A 99 16.00 -1.45 2.33
CA ALA A 99 15.18 -0.64 1.44
C ALA A 99 16.02 0.28 0.56
N ILE A 100 15.83 0.15 -0.76
CA ILE A 100 16.47 0.97 -1.78
C ILE A 100 15.42 1.92 -2.34
N VAL A 101 15.77 3.20 -2.40
CA VAL A 101 14.97 4.25 -3.04
C VAL A 101 15.82 4.88 -4.14
N ASN A 102 15.36 4.79 -5.38
CA ASN A 102 16.01 5.43 -6.52
C ASN A 102 15.17 6.63 -6.97
N THR A 103 15.72 7.82 -6.79
CA THR A 103 15.04 9.08 -7.11
C THR A 103 15.05 9.42 -8.59
N GLU A 104 16.06 8.99 -9.34
CA GLU A 104 16.22 9.32 -10.76
C GLU A 104 15.25 8.52 -11.62
N SER A 105 15.21 7.20 -11.40
CA SER A 105 14.34 6.27 -12.12
C SER A 105 13.02 6.01 -11.39
N ARG A 106 12.71 6.76 -10.32
CA ARG A 106 11.45 6.73 -9.56
C ARG A 106 10.94 5.30 -9.25
N TRP A 107 11.82 4.52 -8.63
CA TRP A 107 11.47 3.18 -8.14
C TRP A 107 11.99 2.96 -6.72
N LEU A 108 11.36 2.03 -6.02
CA LEU A 108 11.82 1.55 -4.72
C LEU A 108 11.70 0.04 -4.63
N HIS A 109 12.52 -0.54 -3.77
CA HIS A 109 12.47 -1.95 -3.40
C HIS A 109 12.74 -2.09 -1.91
N VAL A 110 11.84 -2.76 -1.20
CA VAL A 110 12.04 -3.21 0.18
C VAL A 110 12.20 -4.72 0.14
N GLY A 111 13.31 -5.24 0.65
CA GLY A 111 13.61 -6.66 0.73
C GLY A 111 13.95 -7.09 2.14
N ILE A 112 13.01 -7.77 2.80
CA ILE A 112 13.19 -8.33 4.15
C ILE A 112 13.40 -9.83 4.01
N ASN A 113 14.62 -10.29 4.28
CA ASN A 113 15.04 -11.70 4.09
C ASN A 113 15.49 -12.38 5.40
N ASP A 114 15.33 -11.70 6.54
CA ASP A 114 15.67 -12.26 7.84
C ASP A 114 14.59 -13.26 8.30
N GLN A 115 15.03 -14.38 8.88
CA GLN A 115 14.18 -15.51 9.29
C GLN A 115 13.20 -15.16 10.43
N PHE A 116 13.39 -14.03 11.11
CA PHE A 116 12.49 -13.53 12.14
C PHE A 116 11.63 -12.38 11.61
N ASP A 117 12.24 -11.41 10.94
CA ASP A 117 11.53 -10.21 10.46
C ASP A 117 10.55 -10.53 9.33
N ALA A 118 10.96 -11.33 8.34
CA ALA A 118 10.12 -11.59 7.15
C ALA A 118 8.81 -12.32 7.53
N PRO A 119 8.82 -13.40 8.34
CA PRO A 119 7.59 -13.98 8.85
C PRO A 119 6.79 -13.01 9.73
N SER A 120 7.45 -12.14 10.49
CA SER A 120 6.75 -11.18 11.35
C SER A 120 5.91 -10.21 10.54
N VAL A 121 6.52 -9.51 9.58
CA VAL A 121 5.81 -8.57 8.70
C VAL A 121 4.76 -9.29 7.87
N ALA A 122 5.06 -10.50 7.37
CA ALA A 122 4.11 -11.27 6.56
C ALA A 122 2.86 -11.72 7.33
N ARG A 123 2.88 -11.77 8.67
CA ARG A 123 1.68 -12.07 9.50
C ARG A 123 0.70 -10.92 9.54
N ASP A 124 1.15 -9.70 9.30
CA ASP A 124 0.30 -8.49 9.27
C ASP A 124 -0.50 -8.36 7.96
N PHE A 125 -0.40 -9.36 7.08
CA PHE A 125 -1.14 -9.44 5.83
C PHE A 125 -1.92 -10.76 5.66
N ASN A 126 -3.08 -10.68 5.01
CA ASN A 126 -3.81 -11.78 4.41
C ASN A 126 -3.01 -12.37 3.23
N HIS A 127 -3.29 -13.61 2.87
CA HIS A 127 -2.63 -14.28 1.74
C HIS A 127 -3.65 -14.75 0.72
N THR A 128 -3.34 -14.54 -0.56
CA THR A 128 -3.96 -15.26 -1.67
C THR A 128 -2.91 -16.24 -2.22
N GLY A 129 -3.37 -17.45 -2.58
CA GLY A 129 -2.52 -18.64 -2.62
C GLY A 129 -1.66 -18.81 -3.89
N ASP A 130 -0.37 -19.02 -3.68
CA ASP A 130 0.53 -19.90 -4.47
C ASP A 130 1.61 -20.44 -3.50
N ARG A 131 2.10 -21.66 -3.76
CA ARG A 131 2.99 -22.45 -2.89
C ARG A 131 4.41 -21.88 -2.84
N TYR A 132 4.79 -21.02 -3.78
CA TYR A 132 6.15 -20.47 -3.90
C TYR A 132 6.19 -18.94 -3.71
N ARG A 133 5.15 -18.23 -4.12
CA ARG A 133 4.99 -16.79 -3.92
C ARG A 133 3.58 -16.50 -3.44
N GLY A 134 3.45 -15.90 -2.26
CA GLY A 134 2.17 -15.38 -1.78
C GLY A 134 2.02 -13.95 -2.23
N GLU A 135 1.16 -13.69 -3.21
CA GLU A 135 0.75 -12.33 -3.52
C GLU A 135 -0.03 -11.76 -2.32
N VAL A 136 0.36 -10.56 -1.88
CA VAL A 136 -0.35 -9.82 -0.83
C VAL A 136 -1.23 -8.76 -1.47
N PHE A 137 -0.66 -8.00 -2.41
CA PHE A 137 -1.34 -6.92 -3.11
C PHE A 137 -0.61 -6.61 -4.42
N LYS A 138 -1.36 -6.37 -5.49
CA LYS A 138 -0.89 -5.77 -6.75
C LYS A 138 -1.84 -4.64 -7.10
N SER A 139 -1.33 -3.44 -7.38
CA SER A 139 -2.17 -2.37 -7.92
C SER A 139 -2.59 -2.69 -9.35
N LEU A 140 -3.75 -2.19 -9.78
CA LEU A 140 -4.28 -2.38 -11.13
C LEU A 140 -3.40 -1.75 -12.22
N ASP A 141 -2.73 -0.65 -11.88
CA ASP A 141 -1.74 0.00 -12.74
C ASP A 141 -0.36 -0.71 -12.74
N GLU A 142 -0.25 -1.82 -12.01
CA GLU A 142 0.94 -2.66 -11.84
C GLU A 142 2.18 -1.93 -11.28
N LYS A 143 2.02 -0.69 -10.81
CA LYS A 143 3.13 0.11 -10.28
C LYS A 143 3.56 -0.32 -8.90
N LEU A 144 2.67 -0.84 -8.05
CA LEU A 144 2.98 -1.30 -6.70
C LEU A 144 2.70 -2.80 -6.55
N TYR A 145 3.68 -3.52 -6.04
CA TYR A 145 3.57 -4.94 -5.76
C TYR A 145 4.08 -5.28 -4.36
N ILE A 146 3.28 -6.05 -3.61
CA ILE A 146 3.61 -6.56 -2.28
C ILE A 146 3.44 -8.06 -2.30
N TYR A 147 4.48 -8.78 -1.93
CA TYR A 147 4.48 -10.23 -1.95
C TYR A 147 5.44 -10.82 -0.94
N LYS A 148 5.28 -12.12 -0.70
CA LYS A 148 6.20 -12.93 0.10
C LYS A 148 6.62 -14.17 -0.66
N THR A 149 7.78 -14.69 -0.33
CA THR A 149 8.25 -15.98 -0.87
C THR A 149 8.34 -17.01 0.23
N PHE A 150 8.33 -18.29 -0.15
CA PHE A 150 8.41 -19.40 0.78
C PHE A 150 9.67 -20.23 0.54
N ASP A 151 10.23 -20.80 1.60
CA ASP A 151 11.32 -21.76 1.50
C ASP A 151 10.81 -23.16 1.08
N ARG A 152 11.71 -24.15 1.03
CA ARG A 152 11.33 -25.53 0.66
C ARG A 152 10.42 -26.23 1.68
N ARG A 153 10.30 -25.70 2.90
CA ARG A 153 9.44 -26.20 3.97
C ARG A 153 8.06 -25.53 3.96
N GLY A 154 7.89 -24.47 3.18
CA GLY A 154 6.67 -23.66 3.13
C GLY A 154 6.66 -22.53 4.15
N ASP A 155 7.78 -22.28 4.83
CA ASP A 155 7.93 -21.16 5.76
C ASP A 155 8.22 -19.87 4.97
N VAL A 156 7.78 -18.71 5.47
CA VAL A 156 8.05 -17.42 4.81
C VAL A 156 9.56 -17.15 4.80
N ALA A 157 10.14 -17.05 3.60
CA ALA A 157 11.56 -16.81 3.39
C ALA A 157 11.88 -15.32 3.19
N SER A 158 10.99 -14.59 2.51
CA SER A 158 11.14 -13.15 2.31
C SER A 158 9.81 -12.42 2.26
N PHE A 159 9.85 -11.13 2.55
CA PHE A 159 8.78 -10.17 2.31
C PHE A 159 9.31 -9.02 1.46
N THR A 160 8.56 -8.64 0.44
CA THR A 160 8.99 -7.68 -0.55
C THR A 160 7.91 -6.66 -0.88
N ILE A 161 8.32 -5.39 -0.99
CA ILE A 161 7.52 -4.30 -1.53
C ILE A 161 8.29 -3.68 -2.69
N GLU A 162 7.68 -3.58 -3.85
CA GLU A 162 8.26 -2.95 -5.04
C GLU A 162 7.32 -1.88 -5.54
N PHE A 163 7.86 -0.71 -5.84
CA PHE A 163 7.16 0.26 -6.66
C PHE A 163 8.03 0.72 -7.82
N LYS A 164 7.43 0.85 -9.00
CA LYS A 164 8.08 1.38 -10.20
C LYS A 164 7.08 2.23 -10.99
N GLU A 165 7.45 3.47 -11.27
CA GLU A 165 6.79 4.25 -12.32
C GLU A 165 7.28 3.71 -13.67
N GLU A 166 6.36 3.22 -14.52
CA GLU A 166 6.71 2.86 -15.89
C GLU A 166 7.22 4.09 -16.66
N GLU A 167 8.20 3.89 -17.54
CA GLU A 167 8.73 4.93 -18.46
C GLU A 167 7.82 5.12 -19.68
#